data_AF-A0A1F9Y6C3-F1
#
_entry.id   AF-A0A1F9Y6C3-F1
#
_cell.length_a   1.000
_cell.length_b   1.000
_cell.length_c   1.000
_cell.angle_alpha   90.00
_cell.angle_beta   90.00
_cell.angle_gamma   90.00
#
_symmetry.space_group_name_H-M   'P 1'
#
loop_
_entity.id
_entity.type
_entity.pdbx_description
1 polymer ?
#
loop_
_entity_poly.entity_id
_entity_poly.type
_entity_poly.pdbx_seq_one_letter_code
_entity_poly.pdbx_strand_id
1 'polypeptide(L)'
;MELFEKAVNIDPNTAAVYTNLGIVYIGEKRHKESVVLFKKAIALDPDMMEARLNLSSAYTALGMSYEAQQEIKEVRLRTRSGAMVQGHNAGLKLQ
;
A
#
# COMPACT_ATOMS: atom_id res chain seq x y z
N MET A 1 13.18 18.21 -1.81
CA MET A 1 13.82 17.62 -0.60
C MET A 1 13.06 17.98 0.66
N GLU A 2 12.51 19.19 0.80
CA GLU A 2 11.72 19.63 1.97
C GLU A 2 10.58 18.69 2.44
N LEU A 3 9.84 18.07 1.52
CA LEU A 3 8.72 17.18 1.89
C LEU A 3 9.18 15.86 2.52
N PHE A 4 10.35 15.35 2.15
CA PHE A 4 10.92 14.13 2.73
C PHE A 4 11.26 14.36 4.21
N GLU A 5 11.87 15.50 4.53
CA GLU A 5 12.28 15.85 5.90
C GLU A 5 11.07 16.15 6.80
N LYS A 6 10.02 16.80 6.28
CA LYS A 6 8.79 17.03 7.06
C LYS A 6 8.03 15.74 7.36
N ALA A 7 7.94 14.81 6.41
CA ALA A 7 7.25 13.53 6.61
C ALA A 7 7.99 12.63 7.61
N VAL A 8 9.33 12.57 7.53
CA VAL A 8 10.20 11.80 8.42
C VAL A 8 10.15 12.29 9.89
N ASN A 9 9.82 13.56 10.12
CA ASN A 9 9.77 14.15 11.47
C ASN A 9 8.49 13.83 12.28
N ILE A 10 7.47 13.20 11.68
CA ILE A 10 6.19 12.93 12.37
C ILE A 10 6.17 11.52 12.98
N ASP A 11 6.67 10.51 12.25
CA ASP A 11 7.09 9.20 12.77
C ASP A 11 7.78 8.40 11.64
N PRO A 12 9.12 8.29 11.62
CA PRO A 12 9.86 7.77 10.45
C PRO A 12 9.66 6.27 10.17
N ASN A 13 8.99 5.55 11.06
CA ASN A 13 8.83 4.09 10.99
C ASN A 13 7.42 3.61 10.63
N THR A 14 6.51 4.51 10.26
CA THR A 14 5.12 4.11 9.99
C THR A 14 4.87 4.03 8.49
N ALA A 15 4.31 2.91 8.03
CA ALA A 15 3.94 2.69 6.63
C ALA A 15 3.08 3.84 6.06
N ALA A 16 2.19 4.41 6.88
CA ALA A 16 1.34 5.54 6.52
C ALA A 16 2.10 6.78 6.03
N VAL A 17 3.26 7.08 6.62
CA VAL A 17 4.07 8.25 6.22
C VAL A 17 4.60 8.09 4.80
N TYR A 18 5.13 6.91 4.50
CA TYR A 18 5.62 6.59 3.16
C TYR A 18 4.49 6.54 2.13
N THR A 19 3.31 6.05 2.50
CA THR A 19 2.12 6.07 1.64
C THR A 19 1.69 7.51 1.34
N ASN A 20 1.55 8.36 2.35
CA ASN A 20 1.16 9.76 2.17
C ASN A 20 2.15 10.53 1.31
N LEU A 21 3.46 10.34 1.53
CA LEU A 21 4.49 10.96 0.71
C LEU A 21 4.46 10.43 -0.74
N GLY A 22 4.19 9.14 -0.93
CA GLY A 22 4.01 8.54 -2.25
C GLY A 22 2.83 9.16 -3.00
N ILE A 23 1.71 9.43 -2.32
CA ILE A 23 0.53 10.11 -2.89
C ILE A 23 0.89 11.53 -3.35
N VAL A 24 1.64 12.27 -2.54
CA VAL A 24 2.13 13.60 -2.93
C VAL A 24 2.95 13.50 -4.22
N TYR A 25 3.84 12.51 -4.34
CA TYR A 25 4.65 12.30 -5.54
C TYR A 25 3.84 11.87 -6.76
N ILE A 26 2.73 11.15 -6.59
CA ILE A 26 1.76 10.91 -7.66
C ILE A 26 1.19 12.23 -8.19
N GLY A 27 0.81 13.15 -7.30
CA GLY A 27 0.34 14.49 -7.65
C GLY A 27 1.39 15.30 -8.42
N GLU A 28 2.66 15.14 -8.08
CA GLU A 28 3.80 15.75 -8.78
C GLU A 28 4.20 15.04 -10.09
N LYS A 29 3.48 13.98 -10.51
CA LYS A 29 3.82 13.09 -11.65
C LYS A 29 5.17 12.39 -11.52
N ARG A 30 5.71 12.31 -10.31
CA ARG A 30 6.97 11.64 -9.97
C ARG A 30 6.71 10.18 -9.64
N HIS A 31 6.14 9.47 -10.63
CA HIS A 31 5.64 8.11 -10.48
C HIS A 31 6.76 7.10 -10.15
N LYS A 32 7.99 7.32 -10.61
CA LYS A 32 9.12 6.44 -10.29
C LYS A 32 9.50 6.53 -8.81
N GLU A 33 9.55 7.74 -8.26
CA GLU A 33 9.85 7.91 -6.83
C GLU A 33 8.70 7.46 -5.94
N SER A 34 7.44 7.64 -6.36
CA SER A 34 6.30 7.14 -5.59
C SER A 34 6.29 5.61 -5.46
N VAL A 35 6.71 4.88 -6.51
CA VAL A 35 6.90 3.42 -6.45
C VAL A 35 7.86 3.03 -5.32
N VAL A 36 8.98 3.73 -5.17
CA VAL A 36 9.96 3.45 -4.10
C VAL A 36 9.34 3.66 -2.72
N LEU A 37 8.55 4.72 -2.57
CA LEU A 37 7.87 5.05 -1.32
C LEU A 37 6.80 4.03 -0.94
N PHE A 38 5.93 3.65 -1.88
CA PHE A 38 4.91 2.64 -1.60
C PHE A 38 5.52 1.27 -1.30
N LYS A 39 6.63 0.90 -1.97
CA LYS A 39 7.36 -0.33 -1.63
C LYS A 39 7.92 -0.30 -0.21
N LYS A 40 8.43 0.85 0.25
CA LYS A 40 8.84 1.02 1.65
C LYS A 40 7.65 0.91 2.61
N ALA A 41 6.51 1.52 2.29
CA ALA A 41 5.30 1.38 3.08
C ALA A 41 4.87 -0.08 3.22
N ILE A 42 4.87 -0.84 2.12
CA ILE A 42 4.53 -2.27 2.09
C ILE A 42 5.56 -3.12 2.86
N ALA A 43 6.84 -2.74 2.85
CA ALA A 43 7.85 -3.44 3.62
C ALA A 43 7.68 -3.24 5.13
N LEU A 44 7.15 -2.08 5.55
CA LEU A 44 6.85 -1.77 6.96
C LEU A 44 5.51 -2.38 7.41
N ASP A 45 4.50 -2.34 6.54
CA ASP A 45 3.19 -2.96 6.76
C ASP A 45 2.76 -3.72 5.49
N PRO A 46 3.01 -5.04 5.43
CA PRO A 46 2.65 -5.88 4.29
C PRO A 46 1.14 -5.97 4.02
N ASP A 47 0.32 -5.67 5.03
CA ASP A 47 -1.14 -5.76 5.00
C ASP A 47 -1.81 -4.42 4.66
N MET A 48 -1.02 -3.36 4.51
CA MET A 48 -1.50 -2.05 4.09
C MET A 48 -1.99 -2.07 2.63
N MET A 49 -3.26 -2.42 2.44
CA MET A 49 -3.88 -2.53 1.12
C MET A 49 -3.83 -1.20 0.35
N GLU A 50 -3.95 -0.08 1.05
CA GLU A 50 -3.87 1.27 0.45
C GLU A 50 -2.53 1.52 -0.24
N ALA A 51 -1.41 1.14 0.39
CA ALA A 51 -0.09 1.29 -0.20
C ALA A 51 0.06 0.47 -1.50
N ARG A 52 -0.50 -0.76 -1.52
CA ARG A 52 -0.51 -1.63 -2.71
C ARG A 52 -1.39 -1.09 -3.83
N LEU A 53 -2.56 -0.54 -3.50
CA LEU A 53 -3.43 0.11 -4.48
C LEU A 53 -2.73 1.31 -5.12
N ASN A 54 -2.14 2.18 -4.31
CA ASN A 54 -1.40 3.33 -4.81
C ASN A 54 -0.15 2.94 -5.61
N LEU A 55 0.54 1.85 -5.23
CA LEU A 55 1.63 1.27 -6.02
C LEU A 55 1.13 0.78 -7.40
N SER A 56 -0.02 0.12 -7.47
CA SER A 56 -0.62 -0.31 -8.74
C SER A 56 -0.97 0.88 -9.65
N SER A 57 -1.46 1.98 -9.08
CA SER A 57 -1.72 3.21 -9.82
C SER A 57 -0.42 3.84 -10.33
N ALA A 58 0.64 3.85 -9.50
CA ALA A 58 1.96 4.33 -9.90
C ALA A 58 2.53 3.52 -11.07
N TYR A 59 2.43 2.19 -11.01
CA TYR A 59 2.85 1.31 -12.10
C TYR A 59 2.04 1.52 -13.38
N THR A 60 0.72 1.70 -13.26
CA THR A 60 -0.14 2.01 -14.41
C THR A 60 0.28 3.31 -15.07
N ALA A 61 0.59 4.36 -14.30
CA ALA A 61 1.06 5.64 -14.83
C ALA A 61 2.43 5.54 -15.52
N LEU A 62 3.24 4.53 -15.17
CA LEU A 62 4.52 4.22 -15.81
C LEU A 62 4.40 3.28 -17.02
N GLY A 63 3.20 2.78 -17.34
CA GLY A 63 2.98 1.77 -18.38
C GLY A 63 3.39 0.35 -17.98
N MET A 64 3.67 0.12 -16.69
CA MET A 64 4.09 -1.16 -16.13
C MET A 64 2.87 -2.01 -15.74
N SER A 65 2.09 -2.40 -16.75
CA SER A 65 0.78 -3.05 -16.57
C SER A 65 0.88 -4.42 -15.88
N TYR A 66 1.97 -5.16 -16.06
CA TYR A 66 2.16 -6.46 -15.44
C TYR A 66 2.30 -6.32 -13.92
N GLU A 67 3.19 -5.43 -13.46
CA GLU A 67 3.43 -5.14 -12.05
C GLU A 67 2.17 -4.58 -11.38
N ALA A 68 1.44 -3.70 -12.05
CA ALA A 68 0.15 -3.20 -11.55
C ALA A 68 -0.84 -4.34 -11.29
N GLN A 69 -0.96 -5.30 -12.22
CA GLN A 69 -1.86 -6.45 -12.05
C GLN A 69 -1.43 -7.37 -10.92
N GLN A 70 -0.12 -7.55 -10.70
CA GLN A 70 0.37 -8.34 -9.57
C GLN A 70 -0.05 -7.72 -8.23
N GLU A 71 0.11 -6.41 -8.07
CA GLU A 71 -0.29 -5.74 -6.82
C GLU A 71 -1.81 -5.81 -6.58
N ILE A 72 -2.63 -5.65 -7.62
CA ILE A 72 -4.09 -5.81 -7.52
C ILE A 72 -4.47 -7.25 -7.13
N LYS A 73 -3.77 -8.25 -7.68
CA LYS A 73 -3.97 -9.66 -7.32
C LYS A 73 -3.64 -9.88 -5.84
N GLU A 74 -2.52 -9.34 -5.37
CA GLU A 74 -2.09 -9.41 -3.97
C GLU A 74 -3.10 -8.74 -3.01
N VAL A 75 -3.65 -7.57 -3.38
CA VAL A 75 -4.73 -6.93 -2.61
C VAL A 75 -5.95 -7.83 -2.53
N ARG A 76 -6.41 -8.37 -3.66
CA ARG A 76 -7.59 -9.27 -3.69
C ARG A 76 -7.39 -10.52 -2.86
N LEU A 77 -6.20 -11.12 -2.90
CA LEU A 77 -5.85 -12.29 -2.10
C LEU A 77 -5.90 -11.97 -0.61
N ARG A 78 -5.34 -10.82 -0.19
CA ARG A 78 -5.38 -10.38 1.22
C ARG A 78 -6.78 -10.02 1.68
N THR A 79 -7.58 -9.31 0.89
CA THR A 79 -8.99 -9.02 1.22
C THR A 79 -9.80 -10.30 1.38
N ARG A 80 -9.61 -11.27 0.48
CA ARG A 80 -10.29 -12.57 0.54
C ARG A 80 -9.81 -13.41 1.73
N SER A 81 -8.52 -13.38 2.04
CA SER A 81 -7.94 -14.08 3.19
C SER A 81 -8.43 -13.46 4.50
N GLY A 82 -8.46 -12.14 4.62
CA GLY A 82 -9.05 -11.42 5.75
C GLY A 82 -10.55 -11.68 5.93
N ALA A 83 -11.31 -11.81 4.83
CA ALA A 83 -12.72 -12.22 4.88
C ALA A 83 -12.91 -13.66 5.37
N MET A 84 -11.99 -14.58 5.06
CA MET A 84 -12.02 -15.96 5.58
C MET A 84 -11.71 -16.01 7.09
N VAL A 85 -10.82 -15.14 7.58
CA VAL A 85 -10.47 -15.04 9.01
C VAL A 85 -11.62 -14.43 9.82
N GLN A 86 -12.38 -13.47 9.26
CA GLN A 86 -13.52 -12.88 9.95
C GLN A 86 -14.82 -13.72 9.86
N GLY A 87 -14.89 -14.68 8.93
CA GLY A 87 -16.05 -15.56 8.76
C GLY A 87 -16.13 -16.76 9.71
N HIS A 88 -15.07 -17.11 10.45
CA HIS A 88 -15.04 -18.32 11.28
C HIS A 88 -15.38 -18.15 12.77
N ASN A 89 -15.66 -16.92 13.23
CA ASN A 89 -16.02 -16.68 14.65
C ASN A 89 -17.53 -16.43 14.90
N ALA A 90 -18.40 -16.70 13.92
CA ALA A 90 -19.85 -16.57 14.11
C ALA A 90 -20.59 -17.91 14.35
N GLY A 91 -19.88 -19.04 14.47
CA GLY A 91 -20.50 -20.38 14.41
C GLY A 91 -20.34 -21.31 15.62
N LEU A 92 -19.65 -20.93 16.69
CA LEU A 92 -19.39 -21.82 17.84
C LEU A 92 -19.83 -21.19 19.16
N LYS A 93 -21.14 -21.03 19.33
CA LYS A 93 -21.79 -21.17 20.64
C LYS A 93 -22.82 -22.29 20.56
N LEU A 94 -22.32 -23.52 20.69
CA LEU A 94 -23.11 -24.65 21.15
C LEU A 94 -22.58 -24.99 22.54
N GLN A 95 -23.25 -24.47 23.57
CA GLN A 95 -23.56 -25.08 24.86
C GLN A 95 -24.37 -24.10 25.70
#